data_AF-A0A1Q9AW22-F1
#
_entry.id   AF-A0A1Q9AW22-F1
#
_cell.length_a   1.000
_cell.length_b   1.000
_cell.length_c   1.000
_cell.angle_alpha   90.00
_cell.angle_beta   90.00
_cell.angle_gamma   90.00
#
_symmetry.space_group_name_H-M   'P 1'
#
loop_
_entity.id
_entity.type
_entity.pdbx_description
1 polymer ?
#
loop_
_entity_poly.entity_id
_entity_poly.type
_entity_poly.pdbx_seq_one_letter_code
_entity_poly.pdbx_strand_id
1 'polypeptide(L)'
;MALTYGPDGTRAIKSWPFGKTLYPSADIEIDANTPGSEVFTYYPHPDIKITATAGGITGRYVLLRDHLASIRRVTDANGNVAEETSYAAYGELTNTSMQTQKSYIGERFDPQTGLTYLNARSYDPAFGRYVPPDEAGDQAGQARPKQVGHP
;
A
#
# COMPACT_ATOMS: atom_id res chain seq x y z
N MET A 1 12.66 -7.28 5.06
CA MET A 1 11.74 -7.03 3.93
C MET A 1 12.52 -6.31 2.84
N ALA A 2 12.25 -6.59 1.57
CA ALA A 2 12.86 -5.92 0.42
C ALA A 2 11.79 -5.48 -0.58
N LEU A 3 11.91 -4.23 -1.03
CA LEU A 3 11.03 -3.61 -2.01
C LEU A 3 11.84 -3.33 -3.28
N THR A 4 11.26 -3.62 -4.45
CA THR A 4 11.82 -3.30 -5.75
C THR A 4 10.84 -2.42 -6.52
N TYR A 5 11.38 -1.44 -7.23
CA TYR A 5 10.60 -0.43 -7.94
C TYR A 5 10.90 -0.49 -9.44
N GLY A 6 9.88 -0.16 -10.24
CA GLY A 6 10.01 0.02 -11.67
C GLY A 6 10.71 1.34 -12.03
N PRO A 7 11.04 1.53 -13.33
CA PRO A 7 11.64 2.77 -13.83
C PRO A 7 10.72 4.00 -13.68
N ASP A 8 9.43 3.78 -13.51
CA ASP A 8 8.41 4.80 -13.24
C ASP A 8 8.28 5.15 -11.74
N GLY A 9 9.11 4.54 -10.88
CA GLY A 9 9.06 4.73 -9.44
C GLY A 9 7.92 3.98 -8.74
N THR A 10 7.11 3.22 -9.48
CA THR A 10 6.05 2.40 -8.87
C THR A 10 6.65 1.14 -8.27
N ARG A 11 6.08 0.67 -7.16
CA ARG A 11 6.48 -0.59 -6.55
C ARG A 11 6.17 -1.74 -7.51
N ALA A 12 7.17 -2.55 -7.83
CA ALA A 12 7.04 -3.72 -8.68
C ALA A 12 7.04 -5.03 -7.88
N ILE A 13 7.80 -5.09 -6.79
CA ILE A 13 7.93 -6.31 -5.96
C ILE A 13 8.00 -5.93 -4.49
N LYS A 14 7.26 -6.67 -3.66
CA LYS A 14 7.45 -6.76 -2.21
C LYS A 14 7.85 -8.18 -1.86
N SER A 15 8.93 -8.35 -1.09
CA SER A 15 9.39 -9.67 -0.64
C SER A 15 9.83 -9.66 0.82
N TRP A 16 9.56 -10.75 1.52
CA TRP A 16 9.95 -10.99 2.91
C TRP A 16 10.25 -12.49 3.08
N PRO A 17 10.78 -12.94 4.23
CA PRO A 17 11.23 -14.33 4.40
C PRO A 17 10.17 -15.41 4.13
N PHE A 18 8.90 -15.04 4.16
CA PHE A 18 7.77 -15.96 4.05
C PHE A 18 6.88 -15.69 2.83
N GLY A 19 7.28 -14.78 1.93
CA GLY A 19 6.41 -14.46 0.80
C GLY A 19 6.90 -13.38 -0.14
N LYS A 20 6.19 -13.26 -1.26
CA LYS A 20 6.44 -12.33 -2.34
C LYS A 20 5.12 -11.89 -2.98
N THR A 21 4.96 -10.59 -3.17
CA THR A 21 3.87 -10.01 -3.95
C THR A 21 4.46 -9.24 -5.13
N LEU A 22 3.93 -9.47 -6.33
CA LEU A 22 4.23 -8.71 -7.54
C LEU A 22 3.15 -7.66 -7.76
N TYR A 23 3.54 -6.51 -8.30
CA TYR A 23 2.66 -5.40 -8.64
C TYR A 23 2.92 -5.01 -10.10
N PRO A 24 2.27 -5.67 -11.07
CA PRO A 24 2.42 -5.33 -12.49
C PRO A 24 1.87 -3.93 -12.82
N SER A 25 0.90 -3.45 -12.03
CA SER A 25 0.31 -2.11 -12.12
C SER A 25 -0.27 -1.70 -10.76
N ALA A 26 -0.79 -0.47 -10.65
CA ALA A 26 -1.41 0.05 -9.43
C ALA A 26 -2.62 -0.78 -8.95
N ASP A 27 -3.33 -1.41 -9.89
CA ASP A 27 -4.61 -2.09 -9.69
C ASP A 27 -4.50 -3.62 -9.69
N ILE A 28 -3.29 -4.17 -9.80
CA ILE A 28 -3.05 -5.62 -9.81
C ILE A 28 -2.02 -6.00 -8.75
N GLU A 29 -2.34 -7.00 -7.96
CA GLU A 29 -1.44 -7.64 -7.00
C GLU A 29 -1.41 -9.14 -7.26
N ILE A 30 -0.23 -9.74 -7.27
CA ILE A 30 -0.08 -11.19 -7.43
C ILE A 30 0.66 -11.69 -6.20
N ASP A 31 -0.04 -12.43 -5.35
CA ASP A 31 0.61 -13.24 -4.33
C ASP A 31 1.31 -14.42 -5.05
N ALA A 32 2.64 -14.43 -4.98
CA ALA A 32 3.51 -15.40 -5.60
C ALA A 32 4.35 -16.15 -4.54
N ASN A 33 3.78 -16.40 -3.35
CA ASN A 33 4.45 -17.14 -2.28
C ASN A 33 4.81 -18.56 -2.70
N THR A 34 3.92 -19.21 -3.47
CA THR A 34 4.09 -20.58 -3.97
C THR A 34 3.95 -20.60 -5.50
N PRO A 35 5.01 -20.95 -6.25
CA PRO A 35 4.94 -21.05 -7.71
C PRO A 35 3.83 -22.01 -8.16
N GLY A 36 3.00 -21.57 -9.11
CA GLY A 36 1.87 -22.35 -9.64
C GLY A 36 0.59 -22.31 -8.79
N SER A 37 0.61 -21.61 -7.65
CA SER A 37 -0.57 -21.38 -6.80
C SER A 37 -0.79 -19.90 -6.53
N GLU A 38 -0.50 -19.06 -7.53
CA GLU A 38 -0.62 -17.63 -7.43
C GLU A 38 -2.07 -17.19 -7.19
N VAL A 39 -2.22 -16.18 -6.32
CA VAL A 39 -3.51 -15.49 -6.13
C VAL A 39 -3.40 -14.11 -6.75
N PHE A 40 -4.24 -13.87 -7.74
CA PHE A 40 -4.36 -12.59 -8.43
C PHE A 40 -5.44 -11.76 -7.74
N THR A 41 -5.12 -10.53 -7.39
CA THR A 41 -6.09 -9.53 -6.92
C THR A 41 -6.14 -8.41 -7.93
N TYR A 42 -7.34 -8.08 -8.41
CA TYR A 42 -7.60 -7.05 -9.40
C TYR A 42 -8.62 -6.03 -8.89
N TYR A 43 -8.34 -4.75 -9.12
CA TYR A 43 -9.17 -3.61 -8.74
C TYR A 43 -9.69 -2.88 -10.01
N PRO A 44 -10.73 -3.39 -10.69
CA PRO A 44 -11.27 -2.73 -11.90
C PRO A 44 -11.88 -1.36 -11.64
N HIS A 45 -12.26 -1.12 -10.39
CA HIS A 45 -12.80 0.14 -9.89
C HIS A 45 -12.34 0.30 -8.44
N PRO A 46 -12.19 1.53 -7.91
CA PRO A 46 -11.82 1.75 -6.50
C PRO A 46 -12.76 1.09 -5.47
N ASP A 47 -13.98 0.73 -5.87
CA ASP A 47 -14.98 0.05 -5.02
C ASP A 47 -15.07 -1.47 -5.26
N ILE A 48 -14.27 -2.04 -6.16
CA ILE A 48 -14.41 -3.44 -6.56
C ILE A 48 -13.07 -4.15 -6.41
N LYS A 49 -13.08 -5.30 -5.74
CA LYS A 49 -11.94 -6.23 -5.68
C LYS A 49 -12.37 -7.58 -6.22
N ILE A 50 -11.58 -8.14 -7.12
CA ILE A 50 -11.74 -9.49 -7.64
C ILE A 50 -10.51 -10.30 -7.27
N THR A 51 -10.71 -11.50 -6.76
CA THR A 51 -9.62 -12.47 -6.55
C THR A 51 -9.76 -13.63 -7.54
N ALA A 52 -8.64 -14.14 -8.03
CA ALA A 52 -8.59 -15.26 -8.95
C ALA A 52 -7.35 -16.13 -8.70
N THR A 53 -7.40 -17.37 -9.15
CA THR A 53 -6.24 -18.25 -9.31
C THR A 53 -6.12 -18.67 -10.77
N ALA A 54 -5.15 -19.52 -11.11
CA ALA A 54 -5.06 -20.12 -12.46
C ALA A 54 -6.35 -20.87 -12.87
N GLY A 55 -7.17 -21.32 -11.90
CA GLY A 55 -8.46 -21.98 -12.15
C GLY A 55 -9.63 -21.03 -12.42
N GLY A 56 -9.44 -19.70 -12.35
CA GLY A 56 -10.47 -18.69 -12.58
C GLY A 56 -10.78 -17.82 -11.37
N ILE A 57 -11.89 -17.09 -11.44
CA ILE A 57 -12.33 -16.14 -10.39
C ILE A 57 -12.77 -16.91 -9.15
N THR A 58 -12.18 -16.56 -8.00
CA THR A 58 -12.47 -17.16 -6.69
C THR A 58 -13.30 -16.27 -5.79
N GLY A 59 -13.31 -14.95 -6.04
CA GLY A 59 -14.05 -14.00 -5.21
C GLY A 59 -14.34 -12.69 -5.92
N ARG A 60 -15.48 -12.09 -5.57
CA ARG A 60 -15.86 -10.72 -5.95
C ARG A 60 -16.31 -10.01 -4.70
N TYR A 61 -15.78 -8.81 -4.49
CA TYR A 61 -16.00 -8.03 -3.29
C TYR A 61 -16.29 -6.58 -3.64
N VAL A 62 -17.16 -5.96 -2.84
CA VAL A 62 -17.43 -4.52 -2.86
C VAL A 62 -16.68 -3.90 -1.69
N LEU A 63 -15.96 -2.81 -1.97
CA LEU A 63 -15.17 -2.04 -1.02
C LEU A 63 -15.96 -0.78 -0.65
N LEU A 64 -16.50 -0.73 0.56
CA LEU A 64 -17.29 0.41 1.02
C LEU A 64 -16.35 1.43 1.65
N ARG A 65 -16.27 2.60 1.01
CA ARG A 65 -15.34 3.66 1.38
C ARG A 65 -16.03 4.83 2.09
N ASP A 66 -15.29 5.52 2.94
CA ASP A 66 -15.70 6.82 3.48
C ASP A 66 -15.30 7.99 2.56
N HIS A 67 -15.59 9.22 3.00
CA HIS A 67 -15.33 10.44 2.24
C HIS A 67 -13.84 10.69 1.94
N LEU A 68 -12.92 10.09 2.70
CA LEU A 68 -11.48 10.13 2.42
C LEU A 68 -11.02 8.96 1.54
N ALA A 69 -11.96 8.16 1.03
CA ALA A 69 -11.73 6.91 0.32
C ALA A 69 -11.18 5.76 1.20
N SER A 70 -11.21 5.88 2.53
CA SER A 70 -10.76 4.80 3.42
C SER A 70 -11.75 3.65 3.39
N ILE A 71 -11.27 2.42 3.18
CA ILE A 71 -12.14 1.23 3.15
C ILE A 71 -12.59 0.89 4.57
N ARG A 72 -13.89 1.03 4.84
CA ARG A 72 -14.52 0.76 6.15
C ARG A 72 -15.12 -0.64 6.24
N ARG A 73 -15.65 -1.15 5.13
CA ARG A 73 -16.20 -2.51 5.05
C ARG A 73 -15.90 -3.13 3.70
N VAL A 74 -15.80 -4.45 3.69
CA VAL A 74 -15.73 -5.26 2.48
C VAL A 74 -16.86 -6.27 2.54
N THR A 75 -17.67 -6.34 1.49
CA THR A 75 -18.72 -7.36 1.37
C THR A 75 -18.41 -8.34 0.25
N ASP A 76 -18.83 -9.58 0.41
CA ASP A 76 -18.83 -10.56 -0.68
C ASP A 76 -19.95 -10.26 -1.70
N ALA A 77 -20.03 -11.08 -2.75
CA ALA A 77 -21.04 -10.95 -3.80
C ALA A 77 -22.49 -11.18 -3.32
N ASN A 78 -22.68 -11.79 -2.16
CA ASN A 78 -24.00 -12.02 -1.55
C ASN A 78 -24.38 -10.93 -0.54
N GLY A 79 -23.50 -9.95 -0.31
CA GLY A 79 -23.69 -8.87 0.66
C GLY A 79 -23.28 -9.24 2.09
N ASN A 80 -22.65 -10.40 2.32
CA ASN A 80 -22.11 -10.72 3.64
C ASN A 80 -20.86 -9.89 3.91
N VAL A 81 -20.71 -9.40 5.14
CA VAL A 81 -19.51 -8.65 5.55
C VAL A 81 -18.33 -9.61 5.68
N ALA A 82 -17.33 -9.43 4.82
CA ALA A 82 -16.08 -10.18 4.82
C ALA A 82 -14.97 -9.47 5.62
N GLU A 83 -15.04 -8.14 5.72
CA GLU A 83 -14.12 -7.32 6.50
C GLU A 83 -14.84 -6.09 7.05
N GLU A 84 -14.51 -5.69 8.27
CA GLU A 84 -14.83 -4.39 8.82
C GLU A 84 -13.58 -3.79 9.46
N THR A 85 -13.26 -2.55 9.10
CA THR A 85 -12.02 -1.90 9.53
C THR A 85 -12.33 -0.50 10.03
N SER A 86 -11.84 -0.22 11.24
CA SER A 86 -11.86 1.10 11.87
C SER A 86 -10.44 1.66 11.91
N TYR A 87 -10.35 2.98 11.77
CA TYR A 87 -9.08 3.71 11.76
C TYR A 87 -9.08 4.74 12.88
N ALA A 88 -7.95 4.89 13.57
CA ALA A 88 -7.65 6.09 14.34
C ALA A 88 -7.50 7.30 13.40
N ALA A 89 -7.41 8.50 13.98
CA ALA A 89 -7.38 9.76 13.21
C ALA A 89 -6.32 9.77 12.10
N TYR A 90 -5.15 9.17 12.37
CA TYR A 90 -4.01 9.14 11.46
C TYR A 90 -3.91 7.86 10.62
N GLY A 91 -4.95 7.02 10.61
CA GLY A 91 -5.00 5.83 9.76
C GLY A 91 -4.48 4.55 10.40
N GLU A 92 -4.17 4.55 11.70
CA GLU A 92 -3.84 3.33 12.43
C GLU A 92 -5.07 2.43 12.48
N LEU A 93 -4.96 1.22 11.95
CA LEU A 93 -6.04 0.26 11.89
C LEU A 93 -5.88 -0.81 12.96
N THR A 94 -7.00 -1.30 13.50
CA THR A 94 -7.01 -2.37 14.50
C THR A 94 -7.23 -3.76 13.90
N ASN A 95 -7.55 -3.83 12.61
CA ASN A 95 -7.88 -5.09 11.93
C ASN A 95 -6.62 -5.81 11.43
N THR A 96 -6.32 -6.97 12.00
CA THR A 96 -5.17 -7.80 11.59
C THR A 96 -5.51 -8.87 10.55
N SER A 97 -6.79 -9.07 10.21
CA SER A 97 -7.28 -10.06 9.27
C SER A 97 -7.91 -9.41 8.03
N MET A 98 -7.15 -8.54 7.39
CA MET A 98 -7.60 -7.74 6.25
C MET A 98 -7.84 -8.62 5.01
N GLN A 99 -8.98 -8.41 4.35
CA GLN A 99 -9.29 -8.98 3.04
C GLN A 99 -8.62 -8.19 1.91
N THR A 100 -8.24 -6.93 2.13
CA THR A 100 -7.61 -6.07 1.12
C THR A 100 -6.46 -5.26 1.72
N GLN A 101 -5.39 -5.06 0.95
CA GLN A 101 -4.30 -4.16 1.37
C GLN A 101 -4.63 -2.70 1.07
N LYS A 102 -5.50 -2.40 0.09
CA LYS A 102 -6.10 -1.06 -0.05
C LYS A 102 -6.88 -0.77 1.23
N SER A 103 -6.63 0.36 1.89
CA SER A 103 -7.07 0.58 3.27
C SER A 103 -7.33 2.07 3.53
N TYR A 104 -6.67 2.67 4.53
CA TYR A 104 -6.77 4.09 4.85
C TYR A 104 -6.48 4.95 3.61
N ILE A 105 -7.32 5.98 3.40
CA ILE A 105 -7.32 6.88 2.24
C ILE A 105 -7.29 6.19 0.86
N GLY A 106 -7.68 4.91 0.79
CA GLY A 106 -7.63 4.09 -0.42
C GLY A 106 -6.24 3.59 -0.78
N GLU A 107 -5.24 3.85 0.07
CA GLU A 107 -3.84 3.52 -0.19
C GLU A 107 -3.45 2.18 0.42
N ARG A 108 -2.32 1.63 -0.04
CA ARG A 108 -1.93 0.26 0.27
C ARG A 108 -1.21 0.17 1.61
N PHE A 109 -1.77 -0.57 2.56
CA PHE A 109 -1.13 -0.88 3.83
C PHE A 109 -0.24 -2.12 3.73
N ASP A 110 0.99 -2.01 4.23
CA ASP A 110 1.94 -3.12 4.34
C ASP A 110 1.96 -3.66 5.77
N PRO A 111 1.29 -4.79 6.06
CA PRO A 111 1.21 -5.32 7.42
C PRO A 111 2.58 -5.77 7.97
N GLN A 112 3.55 -6.06 7.08
CA GLN A 112 4.90 -6.45 7.48
C GLN A 112 5.72 -5.29 8.09
N THR A 113 5.37 -4.04 7.79
CA THR A 113 6.04 -2.84 8.34
C THR A 113 5.11 -1.94 9.13
N GLY A 114 3.79 -2.13 9.03
CA GLY A 114 2.82 -1.21 9.59
C GLY A 114 2.76 0.14 8.86
N LEU A 115 3.24 0.22 7.61
CA LEU A 115 3.32 1.47 6.85
C LEU A 115 2.30 1.48 5.71
N THR A 116 1.81 2.66 5.37
CA THR A 116 0.98 2.91 4.18
C THR A 116 1.87 3.38 3.04
N TYR A 117 1.75 2.74 1.88
CA TYR A 117 2.43 3.09 0.65
C TYR A 117 1.65 4.12 -0.14
N LEU A 118 2.24 5.30 -0.33
CA LEU A 118 1.66 6.44 -1.05
C LEU A 118 2.36 6.69 -2.39
N ASN A 119 2.73 5.61 -3.07
CA ASN A 119 3.52 5.62 -4.31
C ASN A 119 4.95 6.15 -4.15
N ALA A 120 5.14 7.45 -3.93
CA ALA A 120 6.48 8.05 -3.82
C ALA A 120 7.05 8.00 -2.40
N ARG A 121 6.19 7.85 -1.38
CA ARG A 121 6.56 7.91 0.03
C ARG A 121 5.88 6.81 0.84
N SER A 122 6.48 6.46 1.96
CA SER A 122 5.84 5.63 2.97
C SER A 122 5.31 6.53 4.08
N TYR A 123 4.16 6.20 4.64
CA TYR A 123 3.54 6.91 5.73
C TYR A 123 3.37 5.96 6.92
N ASP A 124 3.75 6.45 8.10
CA ASP A 124 3.59 5.75 9.37
C ASP A 124 2.29 6.22 10.03
N PRO A 125 1.25 5.38 10.06
CA PRO A 125 -0.03 5.71 10.67
C PRO A 125 0.00 5.76 12.20
N ALA A 126 0.95 5.07 12.85
CA ALA A 126 1.08 5.09 14.30
C ALA A 126 1.63 6.44 14.79
N PHE A 127 2.55 7.04 14.02
CA PHE A 127 3.13 8.36 14.34
C PHE A 127 2.54 9.52 13.52
N GLY A 128 1.68 9.25 12.55
CA GLY A 128 1.06 10.24 11.69
C GLY A 128 2.03 11.02 10.81
N ARG A 129 3.09 10.38 10.28
CA ARG A 129 4.17 11.08 9.53
C ARG A 129 4.76 10.26 8.38
N TYR A 130 5.45 10.93 7.46
CA TYR A 130 6.18 10.26 6.37
C TYR A 130 7.50 9.61 6.83
N VAL A 131 7.93 8.57 6.11
CA VAL A 131 9.17 7.83 6.31
C VAL A 131 9.91 7.67 4.97
N PRO A 132 11.16 8.15 4.84
CA PRO A 132 11.86 9.00 5.81
C PRO A 132 11.15 10.37 5.97
N PRO A 133 11.41 11.09 7.07
CA PRO A 133 10.96 12.48 7.18
C PRO A 133 11.48 13.30 6.00
N ASP A 134 10.66 14.21 5.48
CA ASP A 134 11.07 15.08 4.37
C ASP A 134 12.29 15.94 4.77
N GLU A 135 13.33 15.93 3.94
CA GLU A 135 14.46 16.86 4.07
C GLU A 135 14.05 18.27 3.64
N ALA A 136 13.27 18.96 4.46
CA ALA A 136 12.96 20.37 4.27
C ALA A 136 13.35 21.13 5.54
N GLY A 137 14.63 21.50 5.66
CA GLY A 137 15.05 22.20 6.88
C GLY A 137 16.44 22.82 7.00
N ASP A 138 17.35 22.76 6.03
CA ASP A 138 18.65 23.46 6.25
C ASP A 138 19.41 23.98 5.00
N GLN A 139 18.94 23.74 3.78
CA GLN A 139 19.66 24.20 2.57
C GLN A 139 19.16 25.55 2.00
N ALA A 140 18.12 26.15 2.58
CA ALA A 140 17.62 27.46 2.16
C ALA A 140 18.33 28.65 2.85
N GLY A 141 19.18 28.41 3.85
CA GLY A 141 19.86 29.45 4.64
C GLY A 141 21.38 29.51 4.50
N GLN A 142 22.03 28.49 3.93
CA GLN A 142 23.48 28.48 3.81
C GLN A 142 23.90 29.04 2.45
N ALA A 143 24.03 30.37 2.40
CA ALA A 143 24.84 31.02 1.37
C ALA A 143 26.22 30.36 1.39
N ARG A 144 26.54 29.58 0.36
CA ARG A 144 27.88 28.98 0.17
C ARG A 144 28.90 30.13 0.23
N PRO A 145 29.78 30.21 1.25
CA PRO A 145 30.84 31.21 1.20
C PRO A 145 31.73 30.88 0.01
N LYS A 146 31.89 31.85 -0.91
CA LYS A 146 32.87 31.74 -1.99
C LYS A 146 34.23 31.57 -1.32
N GLN A 147 34.85 30.40 -1.48
CA GLN A 147 36.26 30.22 -1.13
C GLN A 147 37.08 31.18 -2.00
N VAL A 148 37.48 32.29 -1.40
CA VAL A 148 38.52 33.15 -1.96
C VAL A 148 39.83 32.39 -1.74
N GLY A 149 40.31 31.76 -2.81
CA GLY A 149 41.69 31.31 -2.87
C GLY A 149 42.61 32.52 -2.85
N HIS A 150 43.63 32.47 -2.00
CA HIS A 150 44.75 33.41 -1.91
C HIS A 150 45.94 32.64 -1.32
N PRO A 151 47.18 33.09 -1.58
CA PRO A 151 48.02 32.76 -2.74
C PRO A 151 48.95 31.55 -2.54
#